data_AF-A0A453RF89-F1
#
_entry.id   AF-A0A453RF89-F1
#
_cell.length_a   1.000
_cell.length_b   1.000
_cell.length_c   1.000
_cell.angle_alpha   90.00
_cell.angle_beta   90.00
_cell.angle_gamma   90.00
#
_symmetry.space_group_name_H-M   'P 1'
#
loop_
_entity.id
_entity.type
_entity.pdbx_description
1 polymer ?
#
loop_
_entity_poly.entity_id
_entity_poly.type
_entity_poly.pdbx_seq_one_letter_code
_entity_poly.pdbx_strand_id
1 'polypeptide(L)'
;MYYQQAILTRRNSYSGIRYSDEPAIFAWELMNEPRCVSNSSGPHLQAWIAEMAAYVKSLDAKHLVTVGIEGFYGTGIAERLGYNPGDWAASFCSDFIQNSAVENIDFASVHAYPDSWLPKASMEEKLRYLSSWVDSHLNDSEHILKKPVLFSEVGYLQHVDGNSTVDRDILLRVVYDKIYDSARKLQAGGGALIWQLMVEGTHMYHDDFSLVARDHPSTYKLITEQSCRLQMLYKNDRDPDWQCPIQP
;
A
#
# COMPACT_ATOMS: atom_id res chain seq x y z
N MET A 1 12.63 -11.32 16.94
CA MET A 1 12.94 -10.30 17.98
C MET A 1 14.32 -9.67 17.81
N TYR A 2 15.43 -10.43 17.77
CA TYR A 2 16.78 -9.85 17.66
C TYR A 2 17.00 -8.91 16.46
N TYR A 3 16.51 -9.28 15.29
CA TYR A 3 16.67 -8.46 14.09
C TYR A 3 15.91 -7.13 14.20
N GLN A 4 14.66 -7.16 14.68
CA GLN A 4 13.87 -5.93 14.91
C GLN A 4 14.61 -5.01 15.88
N GLN A 5 15.07 -5.53 17.01
CA GLN A 5 15.81 -4.74 17.99
C GLN A 5 17.08 -4.12 17.40
N ALA A 6 17.85 -4.88 16.61
CA ALA A 6 19.06 -4.40 15.97
C ALA A 6 18.78 -3.22 15.01
N ILE A 7 17.70 -3.29 14.23
CA ILE A 7 17.31 -2.23 13.29
C ILE A 7 16.76 -1.02 14.03
N LEU A 8 15.78 -1.19 14.92
CA LEU A 8 15.11 -0.08 15.61
C LEU A 8 16.09 0.72 16.49
N THR A 9 17.04 0.03 17.13
CA THR A 9 18.05 0.67 17.99
C THR A 9 19.32 1.09 17.24
N ARG A 10 19.39 0.84 15.93
CA ARG A 10 20.53 1.22 15.09
C ARG A 10 20.73 2.73 15.16
N ARG A 11 21.97 3.15 15.41
CA ARG A 11 22.41 4.53 15.22
C ARG A 11 22.88 4.72 13.78
N ASN A 12 22.26 5.63 13.04
CA ASN A 12 22.71 6.02 11.71
C ASN A 12 24.15 6.55 11.81
N SER A 13 25.06 6.04 10.99
CA SER A 13 26.48 6.45 11.01
C SER A 13 26.72 7.85 10.43
N TYR A 14 25.78 8.37 9.65
CA TYR A 14 25.86 9.69 9.04
C TYR A 14 25.19 10.77 9.90
N SER A 15 23.92 10.59 10.27
CA SER A 15 23.20 11.57 11.10
C SER A 15 23.50 11.43 12.59
N GLY A 16 23.96 10.26 13.04
CA GLY A 16 24.07 9.93 14.46
C GLY A 16 22.72 9.73 15.15
N ILE A 17 21.58 9.83 14.46
CA ILE A 17 20.27 9.65 15.09
C ILE A 17 19.96 8.14 15.15
N ARG A 18 19.33 7.68 16.24
CA ARG A 18 18.82 6.30 16.28
C ARG A 18 17.62 6.19 15.36
N TYR A 19 17.44 5.06 14.70
CA TYR A 19 16.30 4.88 13.80
C TYR A 19 14.96 5.09 14.52
N SER A 20 14.82 4.62 15.77
CA SER A 20 13.64 4.90 16.61
C SER A 20 13.43 6.39 16.97
N ASP A 21 14.40 7.26 16.68
CA ASP A 21 14.37 8.70 16.94
C ASP A 21 14.39 9.53 15.63
N GLU A 22 14.41 8.88 14.45
CA GLU A 22 14.66 9.52 13.15
C GLU A 22 13.35 9.89 12.42
N PRO A 23 12.94 11.18 12.39
CA PRO A 23 11.68 11.60 11.79
C PRO A 23 11.57 11.38 10.28
N ALA A 24 12.67 11.08 9.59
CA ALA A 24 12.64 10.68 8.19
C ALA A 24 12.02 9.29 7.96
N ILE A 25 11.91 8.47 9.01
CA ILE A 25 11.21 7.19 8.97
C ILE A 25 9.73 7.47 9.23
N PHE A 26 8.85 7.09 8.30
CA PHE A 26 7.41 7.27 8.47
C PHE A 26 6.79 6.19 9.37
N ALA A 27 7.12 4.93 9.08
CA ALA A 27 6.52 3.77 9.73
C ALA A 27 7.43 2.54 9.68
N TRP A 28 7.16 1.58 10.56
CA TRP A 28 7.65 0.22 10.50
C TRP A 28 6.59 -0.72 9.91
N GLU A 29 6.97 -1.49 8.91
CA GLU A 29 6.15 -2.58 8.39
C GLU A 29 6.64 -3.91 8.97
N LEU A 30 5.73 -4.74 9.49
CA LEU A 30 6.12 -5.99 10.16
C LEU A 30 6.68 -7.03 9.18
N MET A 31 6.00 -7.22 8.05
CA MET A 31 6.40 -8.18 7.02
C MET A 31 5.68 -7.85 5.71
N ASN A 32 6.42 -7.90 4.60
CA ASN A 32 5.83 -7.84 3.27
C ASN A 32 5.04 -9.11 2.94
N GLU A 33 3.77 -8.96 2.57
CA GLU A 33 2.84 -10.02 2.13
C GLU A 33 2.90 -11.30 2.99
N PRO A 34 2.63 -11.22 4.31
CA PRO A 34 2.66 -12.40 5.15
C PRO A 34 1.54 -13.36 4.74
N ARG A 35 1.91 -14.54 4.26
CA ARG A 35 0.98 -15.60 3.89
C ARG A 35 1.23 -16.87 4.68
N CYS A 36 0.16 -17.57 5.04
CA CYS A 36 0.26 -18.88 5.66
C CYS A 36 0.42 -19.99 4.62
N VAL A 37 1.19 -21.03 4.99
CA VAL A 37 1.36 -22.25 4.18
C VAL A 37 0.16 -23.20 4.30
N SER A 38 -0.64 -23.07 5.36
CA SER A 38 -1.85 -23.85 5.62
C SER A 38 -2.92 -22.98 6.26
N ASN A 39 -4.19 -23.17 5.85
CA ASN A 39 -5.35 -22.44 6.38
C ASN A 39 -5.48 -22.52 7.92
N SER A 40 -5.02 -23.62 8.53
CA SER A 40 -5.01 -23.78 10.00
C SER A 40 -4.07 -22.81 10.73
N SER A 41 -3.22 -22.07 9.99
CA SER A 41 -2.21 -21.18 10.56
C SER A 41 -2.70 -19.74 10.74
N GLY A 42 -3.92 -19.40 10.32
CA GLY A 42 -4.45 -18.04 10.47
C GLY A 42 -4.45 -17.50 11.91
N PRO A 43 -4.86 -18.29 12.92
CA PRO A 43 -4.73 -17.87 14.31
C PRO A 43 -3.27 -17.61 14.73
N HIS A 44 -2.30 -18.33 14.17
CA HIS A 44 -0.88 -18.10 14.43
C HIS A 44 -0.38 -16.80 13.80
N LEU A 45 -0.80 -16.50 12.57
CA LEU A 45 -0.48 -15.22 11.94
C LEU A 45 -1.07 -14.06 12.75
N GLN A 46 -2.33 -14.14 13.16
CA GLN A 46 -2.97 -13.10 13.98
C GLN A 46 -2.23 -12.91 15.33
N ALA A 47 -1.87 -14.00 16.01
CA ALA A 47 -1.12 -13.93 17.26
C ALA A 47 0.28 -13.32 17.05
N TRP A 48 0.95 -13.69 15.97
CA TRP A 48 2.27 -13.16 15.61
C TRP A 48 2.21 -11.65 15.31
N ILE A 49 1.19 -11.18 14.59
CA ILE A 49 1.00 -9.74 14.32
C ILE A 49 0.84 -8.98 15.63
N ALA A 50 -0.03 -9.46 16.54
CA ALA A 50 -0.25 -8.82 17.83
C ALA A 50 1.03 -8.76 18.69
N GLU A 51 1.78 -9.87 18.75
CA GLU A 51 3.04 -9.96 19.48
C GLU A 51 4.10 -9.02 18.90
N MET A 52 4.31 -9.04 17.58
CA MET A 52 5.36 -8.26 16.94
C MET A 52 5.05 -6.77 16.90
N ALA A 53 3.78 -6.38 16.70
CA ALA A 53 3.37 -4.98 16.77
C ALA A 53 3.62 -4.41 18.19
N ALA A 54 3.23 -5.15 19.23
CA ALA A 54 3.49 -4.76 20.62
C ALA A 54 5.00 -4.68 20.91
N TYR A 55 5.79 -5.63 20.40
CA TYR A 55 7.23 -5.63 20.57
C TYR A 55 7.89 -4.42 19.90
N VAL A 56 7.52 -4.10 18.65
CA VAL A 56 8.00 -2.90 17.94
C VAL A 56 7.65 -1.64 18.72
N LYS A 57 6.40 -1.47 19.17
CA LYS A 57 5.99 -0.31 19.97
C LYS A 57 6.71 -0.20 21.32
N SER A 58 7.12 -1.32 21.92
CA SER A 58 7.91 -1.31 23.15
C SER A 58 9.33 -0.78 22.98
N LEU A 59 9.88 -0.85 21.75
CA LEU A 59 11.19 -0.35 21.38
C LEU A 59 11.13 1.06 20.78
N ASP A 60 10.02 1.38 20.10
CA ASP A 60 9.78 2.63 19.41
C ASP A 60 8.30 3.03 19.51
N ALA A 61 8.02 3.97 20.41
CA ALA A 61 6.68 4.51 20.61
C ALA A 61 6.39 5.75 19.74
N LYS A 62 7.31 6.17 18.86
CA LYS A 62 7.18 7.40 18.05
C LYS A 62 6.66 7.11 16.65
N HIS A 63 7.20 6.09 15.99
CA HIS A 63 6.84 5.77 14.62
C HIS A 63 5.53 4.97 14.53
N LEU A 64 4.88 5.10 13.38
CA LEU A 64 3.71 4.31 13.04
C LEU A 64 4.12 2.85 12.75
N VAL A 65 3.19 1.92 12.88
CA VAL A 65 3.37 0.50 12.60
C VAL A 65 2.21 0.01 11.74
N THR A 66 2.53 -0.73 10.69
CA THR A 66 1.56 -1.45 9.85
C THR A 66 1.99 -2.90 9.65
N VAL A 67 1.07 -3.72 9.15
CA VAL A 67 1.36 -5.14 8.97
C VAL A 67 2.19 -5.39 7.70
N GLY A 68 1.79 -4.82 6.55
CA GLY A 68 2.34 -5.15 5.23
C GLY A 68 1.54 -6.23 4.48
N ILE A 69 0.26 -6.39 4.82
CA ILE A 69 -0.64 -7.31 4.11
C ILE A 69 -1.10 -6.73 2.78
N GLU A 70 -1.41 -7.65 1.85
CA GLU A 70 -2.00 -7.34 0.55
C GLU A 70 -3.42 -6.79 0.65
N GLY A 71 -4.13 -7.08 1.76
CA GLY A 71 -5.51 -6.66 1.99
C GLY A 71 -6.56 -7.76 1.76
N PHE A 72 -6.18 -9.03 1.58
CA PHE A 72 -7.19 -10.09 1.44
C PHE A 72 -8.12 -10.18 2.66
N TYR A 73 -9.40 -10.41 2.38
CA TYR A 73 -10.40 -10.66 3.41
C TYR A 73 -10.42 -12.13 3.81
N GLY A 74 -10.47 -12.37 5.12
CA GLY A 74 -10.62 -13.70 5.68
C GLY A 74 -12.08 -14.13 5.78
N THR A 75 -12.30 -15.39 6.17
CA THR A 75 -13.63 -16.00 6.24
C THR A 75 -14.49 -15.51 7.41
N GLY A 76 -13.97 -14.59 8.24
CA GLY A 76 -14.70 -14.05 9.40
C GLY A 76 -15.92 -13.22 9.03
N ILE A 77 -15.93 -12.60 7.84
CA ILE A 77 -17.05 -11.81 7.32
C ILE A 77 -17.32 -12.27 5.88
N ALA A 78 -18.21 -13.26 5.72
CA ALA A 78 -18.45 -13.92 4.44
C ALA A 78 -18.79 -12.95 3.28
N GLU A 79 -19.51 -11.87 3.58
CA GLU A 79 -19.87 -10.84 2.60
C GLU A 79 -18.66 -10.13 1.97
N ARG A 80 -17.52 -10.08 2.68
CA ARG A 80 -16.30 -9.44 2.19
C ARG A 80 -15.45 -10.33 1.29
N LEU A 81 -15.69 -11.65 1.32
CA LEU A 81 -14.98 -12.59 0.44
C LEU A 81 -15.21 -12.29 -1.05
N GLY A 82 -16.35 -11.69 -1.40
CA GLY A 82 -16.65 -11.29 -2.77
C GLY A 82 -15.76 -10.18 -3.33
N TYR A 83 -15.01 -9.47 -2.48
CA TYR A 83 -14.02 -8.48 -2.90
C TYR A 83 -12.65 -9.07 -3.20
N ASN A 84 -12.37 -10.31 -2.75
CA ASN A 84 -11.10 -10.96 -3.06
C ASN A 84 -10.96 -11.25 -4.57
N PRO A 85 -9.73 -11.28 -5.11
CA PRO A 85 -9.50 -11.57 -6.53
C PRO A 85 -9.89 -13.01 -6.93
N GLY A 86 -10.04 -13.90 -5.95
CA GLY A 86 -10.55 -15.25 -6.12
C GLY A 86 -10.57 -15.99 -4.79
N ASP A 87 -11.21 -17.16 -4.77
CA ASP A 87 -11.36 -17.98 -3.56
C ASP A 87 -10.03 -18.37 -2.91
N TRP A 88 -8.96 -18.44 -3.72
CA TRP A 88 -7.60 -18.73 -3.25
C TRP A 88 -7.07 -17.66 -2.29
N ALA A 89 -7.49 -16.40 -2.41
CA ALA A 89 -6.94 -15.31 -1.60
C ALA A 89 -7.24 -15.51 -0.10
N ALA A 90 -8.42 -16.02 0.22
CA ALA A 90 -8.82 -16.33 1.59
C ALA A 90 -8.01 -17.50 2.20
N SER A 91 -7.32 -18.30 1.37
CA SER A 91 -6.47 -19.40 1.84
C SER A 91 -5.11 -18.95 2.37
N PHE A 92 -4.71 -17.70 2.12
CA PHE A 92 -3.44 -17.16 2.62
C PHE A 92 -3.47 -16.69 4.08
N CYS A 93 -4.63 -16.82 4.74
CA CYS A 93 -4.87 -16.47 6.13
C CYS A 93 -4.70 -14.98 6.50
N SER A 94 -4.33 -14.12 5.55
CA SER A 94 -4.48 -12.68 5.71
C SER A 94 -5.97 -12.36 5.85
N ASP A 95 -6.30 -11.49 6.80
CA ASP A 95 -7.62 -10.93 7.01
C ASP A 95 -7.46 -9.43 7.26
N PHE A 96 -7.78 -8.62 6.24
CA PHE A 96 -7.63 -7.17 6.28
C PHE A 96 -8.20 -6.52 7.54
N ILE A 97 -9.41 -6.91 7.93
CA ILE A 97 -10.09 -6.31 9.08
C ILE A 97 -9.46 -6.83 10.36
N GLN A 98 -9.31 -8.15 10.52
CA GLN A 98 -8.82 -8.73 11.77
C GLN A 98 -7.37 -8.34 12.06
N ASN A 99 -6.50 -8.41 11.05
CA ASN A 99 -5.08 -8.12 11.17
C ASN A 99 -4.86 -6.63 11.45
N SER A 100 -5.57 -5.74 10.73
CA SER A 100 -5.42 -4.29 10.90
C SER A 100 -6.11 -3.76 12.17
N ALA A 101 -7.05 -4.51 12.77
CA ALA A 101 -7.72 -4.13 14.02
C ALA A 101 -6.82 -4.29 15.27
N VAL A 102 -5.65 -4.93 15.16
CA VAL A 102 -4.69 -5.05 16.26
C VAL A 102 -4.35 -3.67 16.85
N GLU A 103 -4.34 -3.57 18.18
CA GLU A 103 -4.19 -2.30 18.91
C GLU A 103 -2.95 -1.51 18.49
N ASN A 104 -1.80 -2.18 18.36
CA ASN A 104 -0.51 -1.57 18.03
C ASN A 104 -0.26 -1.40 16.52
N ILE A 105 -1.30 -1.56 15.69
CA ILE A 105 -1.26 -1.24 14.26
C ILE A 105 -1.93 0.12 14.08
N ASP A 106 -1.22 1.11 13.55
CA ASP A 106 -1.71 2.49 13.47
C ASP A 106 -2.48 2.77 12.17
N PHE A 107 -2.14 2.07 11.09
CA PHE A 107 -2.82 2.19 9.80
C PHE A 107 -2.82 0.86 9.04
N ALA A 108 -3.80 0.68 8.16
CA ALA A 108 -3.93 -0.51 7.34
C ALA A 108 -3.14 -0.38 6.03
N SER A 109 -2.60 -1.50 5.54
CA SER A 109 -1.90 -1.60 4.26
C SER A 109 -2.73 -2.43 3.27
N VAL A 110 -2.65 -2.09 1.99
CA VAL A 110 -3.33 -2.80 0.89
C VAL A 110 -2.43 -2.78 -0.34
N HIS A 111 -2.35 -3.91 -1.04
CA HIS A 111 -1.66 -4.02 -2.33
C HIS A 111 -2.70 -4.08 -3.46
N ALA A 112 -2.29 -3.83 -4.70
CA ALA A 112 -3.16 -3.91 -5.86
C ALA A 112 -2.38 -4.36 -7.10
N TYR A 113 -2.57 -5.62 -7.49
CA TYR A 113 -1.97 -6.23 -8.68
C TYR A 113 -3.02 -6.92 -9.56
N PRO A 114 -3.96 -6.16 -10.16
CA PRO A 114 -5.03 -6.75 -10.98
C PRO A 114 -4.50 -7.54 -12.18
N ASP A 115 -3.33 -7.18 -12.72
CA ASP A 115 -2.71 -7.94 -13.80
C ASP A 115 -2.21 -9.34 -13.36
N SER A 116 -1.63 -9.45 -12.15
CA SER A 116 -1.14 -10.72 -11.59
C SER A 116 -2.27 -11.58 -11.03
N TRP A 117 -3.22 -10.95 -10.35
CA TRP A 117 -4.31 -11.66 -9.65
C TRP A 117 -5.41 -12.13 -10.60
N LEU A 118 -5.64 -11.40 -11.70
CA LEU A 118 -6.65 -11.69 -12.71
C LEU A 118 -6.02 -11.85 -14.11
N PRO A 119 -5.13 -12.84 -14.33
CA PRO A 119 -4.32 -12.93 -15.55
C PRO A 119 -5.15 -13.19 -16.81
N LYS A 120 -6.35 -13.73 -16.66
CA LYS A 120 -7.28 -14.04 -17.78
C LYS A 120 -8.37 -12.99 -17.98
N ALA A 121 -8.45 -11.99 -17.10
CA ALA A 121 -9.48 -10.96 -17.17
C ALA A 121 -9.14 -9.91 -18.23
N SER A 122 -10.17 -9.40 -18.89
CA SER A 122 -10.08 -8.22 -19.74
C SER A 122 -9.70 -6.97 -18.92
N MET A 123 -9.23 -5.92 -19.61
CA MET A 123 -8.94 -4.65 -18.94
C MET A 123 -10.17 -4.07 -18.22
N GLU A 124 -11.36 -4.21 -18.81
CA GLU A 124 -12.61 -3.72 -18.21
C GLU A 124 -12.96 -4.46 -16.91
N GLU A 125 -12.78 -5.79 -16.88
CA GLU A 125 -12.96 -6.59 -15.67
C GLU A 125 -11.95 -6.24 -14.59
N LYS A 126 -10.67 -6.06 -14.97
CA LYS A 126 -9.61 -5.59 -14.06
C LYS A 126 -9.94 -4.23 -13.45
N LEU A 127 -10.45 -3.29 -14.24
CA LEU A 127 -10.85 -1.97 -13.76
C LEU A 127 -12.05 -2.02 -12.82
N ARG A 128 -13.08 -2.81 -13.14
CA ARG A 128 -14.22 -3.03 -12.23
C ARG A 128 -13.77 -3.64 -10.91
N TYR A 129 -12.94 -4.67 -10.97
CA TYR A 129 -12.37 -5.31 -9.79
C TYR A 129 -11.57 -4.30 -8.96
N LEU A 130 -10.61 -3.61 -9.58
CA LEU A 130 -9.76 -2.63 -8.89
C LEU A 130 -10.58 -1.50 -8.25
N SER A 131 -11.60 -1.00 -8.95
CA SER A 131 -12.51 -0.01 -8.38
C SER A 131 -13.20 -0.54 -7.13
N SER A 132 -13.76 -1.75 -7.20
CA SER A 132 -14.44 -2.38 -6.07
C SER A 132 -13.49 -2.68 -4.91
N TRP A 133 -12.26 -3.10 -5.22
CA TRP A 133 -11.19 -3.36 -4.27
C TRP A 133 -10.84 -2.09 -3.50
N VAL A 134 -10.65 -0.97 -4.19
CA VAL A 134 -10.33 0.30 -3.54
C VAL A 134 -11.50 0.78 -2.68
N ASP A 135 -12.73 0.72 -3.19
CA ASP A 135 -13.92 1.15 -2.45
C ASP A 135 -14.15 0.33 -1.18
N SER A 136 -13.98 -0.99 -1.23
CA SER A 136 -14.20 -1.87 -0.06
C SER A 136 -13.22 -1.56 1.06
N HIS A 137 -11.94 -1.39 0.73
CA HIS A 137 -10.88 -1.12 1.71
C HIS A 137 -11.00 0.27 2.32
N LEU A 138 -11.30 1.30 1.50
CA LEU A 138 -11.59 2.64 2.02
C LEU A 138 -12.79 2.61 2.98
N ASN A 139 -13.87 1.93 2.59
CA ASN A 139 -15.07 1.83 3.40
C ASN A 139 -14.84 1.10 4.73
N ASP A 140 -14.16 -0.05 4.71
CA ASP A 140 -13.93 -0.83 5.92
C ASP A 140 -12.90 -0.15 6.84
N SER A 141 -11.90 0.53 6.28
CA SER A 141 -11.00 1.36 7.07
C SER A 141 -11.71 2.54 7.76
N GLU A 142 -12.58 3.23 7.03
CA GLU A 142 -13.35 4.36 7.55
C GLU A 142 -14.38 3.93 8.59
N HIS A 143 -15.15 2.87 8.30
CA HIS A 143 -16.35 2.55 9.06
C HIS A 143 -16.15 1.46 10.10
N ILE A 144 -15.22 0.53 9.88
CA ILE A 144 -14.96 -0.60 10.79
C ILE A 144 -13.69 -0.36 11.59
N LEU A 145 -12.55 -0.16 10.92
CA LEU A 145 -11.25 -0.07 11.60
C LEU A 145 -11.05 1.26 12.32
N LYS A 146 -11.63 2.35 11.80
CA LYS A 146 -11.35 3.72 12.25
C LYS A 146 -9.87 4.06 12.16
N LYS A 147 -9.21 3.57 11.11
CA LYS A 147 -7.78 3.74 10.83
C LYS A 147 -7.58 4.19 9.39
N PRO A 148 -6.55 5.01 9.09
CA PRO A 148 -6.16 5.29 7.72
C PRO A 148 -5.79 4.00 6.97
N VAL A 149 -5.91 4.03 5.64
CA VAL A 149 -5.41 2.98 4.75
C VAL A 149 -4.46 3.54 3.70
N LEU A 150 -3.32 2.87 3.55
CA LEU A 150 -2.33 3.16 2.54
C LEU A 150 -2.34 2.02 1.52
N PHE A 151 -2.47 2.36 0.23
CA PHE A 151 -2.21 1.42 -0.85
C PHE A 151 -0.68 1.33 -1.03
N SER A 152 -0.03 0.50 -0.22
CA SER A 152 1.42 0.41 -0.10
C SER A 152 2.11 -0.20 -1.32
N GLU A 153 1.36 -0.90 -2.18
CA GLU A 153 1.83 -1.32 -3.49
C GLU A 153 0.70 -1.24 -4.52
N VAL A 154 0.96 -0.57 -5.65
CA VAL A 154 0.08 -0.51 -6.81
C VAL A 154 0.91 -0.80 -8.05
N GLY A 155 0.65 -1.93 -8.69
CA GLY A 155 1.41 -2.38 -9.86
C GLY A 155 0.51 -2.70 -11.05
N TYR A 156 1.02 -2.41 -12.25
CA TYR A 156 0.48 -2.90 -13.52
C TYR A 156 1.63 -3.31 -14.44
N LEU A 157 1.40 -4.29 -15.32
CA LEU A 157 2.44 -4.81 -16.21
C LEU A 157 2.85 -3.75 -17.23
N GLN A 158 4.16 -3.46 -17.31
CA GLN A 158 4.72 -2.48 -18.26
C GLN A 158 4.72 -3.02 -19.70
N HIS A 159 4.86 -4.34 -19.85
CA HIS A 159 4.86 -4.99 -21.15
C HIS A 159 3.45 -5.54 -21.49
N VAL A 160 2.97 -5.20 -22.69
CA VAL A 160 1.80 -5.81 -23.31
C VAL A 160 2.17 -6.16 -24.75
N ASP A 161 1.51 -7.16 -25.32
CA ASP A 161 1.64 -7.49 -26.74
C ASP A 161 1.60 -6.22 -27.59
N GLY A 162 2.54 -6.09 -28.54
CA GLY A 162 2.86 -4.86 -29.29
C GLY A 162 1.73 -4.24 -30.13
N ASN A 163 0.51 -4.80 -30.07
CA ASN A 163 -0.70 -4.26 -30.68
C ASN A 163 -1.67 -3.60 -29.67
N SER A 164 -1.35 -3.60 -28.37
CA SER A 164 -2.21 -2.98 -27.36
C SER A 164 -2.12 -1.46 -27.42
N THR A 165 -3.22 -0.80 -27.74
CA THR A 165 -3.38 0.67 -27.65
C THR A 165 -3.96 1.11 -26.31
N VAL A 166 -4.02 0.21 -25.33
CA VAL A 166 -4.68 0.46 -24.04
C VAL A 166 -3.74 1.28 -23.15
N ASP A 167 -4.18 2.48 -22.79
CA ASP A 167 -3.54 3.30 -21.77
C ASP A 167 -3.66 2.60 -20.40
N ARG A 168 -2.56 2.05 -19.88
CA ARG A 168 -2.54 1.36 -18.58
C ARG A 168 -2.46 2.31 -17.39
N ASP A 169 -2.18 3.60 -17.61
CA ASP A 169 -2.26 4.61 -16.57
C ASP A 169 -3.67 4.69 -15.97
N ILE A 170 -4.69 4.18 -16.67
CA ILE A 170 -6.07 4.09 -16.17
C ILE A 170 -6.18 3.26 -14.88
N LEU A 171 -5.38 2.20 -14.71
CA LEU A 171 -5.39 1.39 -13.48
C LEU A 171 -4.91 2.23 -12.29
N LEU A 172 -3.77 2.92 -12.46
CA LEU A 172 -3.22 3.82 -11.45
C LEU A 172 -4.17 4.99 -11.15
N ARG A 173 -4.79 5.55 -12.19
CA ARG A 173 -5.74 6.66 -12.09
C ARG A 173 -6.96 6.32 -11.22
N VAL A 174 -7.52 5.10 -11.37
CA VAL A 174 -8.63 4.63 -10.52
C VAL A 174 -8.26 4.69 -9.04
N VAL A 175 -7.08 4.21 -8.68
CA VAL A 175 -6.60 4.20 -7.29
C VAL A 175 -6.38 5.64 -6.80
N TYR A 176 -5.68 6.45 -7.58
CA TYR A 176 -5.38 7.85 -7.25
C TYR A 176 -6.64 8.71 -7.07
N ASP A 177 -7.61 8.60 -7.97
CA ASP A 177 -8.85 9.40 -7.92
C ASP A 177 -9.67 9.07 -6.69
N LYS A 178 -9.82 7.77 -6.36
CA LYS A 178 -10.56 7.33 -5.17
C LYS A 178 -9.88 7.73 -3.87
N ILE A 179 -8.55 7.61 -3.80
CA ILE A 179 -7.79 8.08 -2.63
C ILE A 179 -7.91 9.58 -2.47
N TYR A 180 -7.76 10.35 -3.55
CA TYR A 180 -7.92 11.79 -3.49
C TYR A 180 -9.34 12.19 -3.04
N ASP A 181 -10.37 11.52 -3.55
CA ASP A 181 -11.75 11.76 -3.14
C ASP A 181 -12.01 11.44 -1.67
N SER A 182 -11.40 10.37 -1.16
CA SER A 182 -11.44 10.01 0.27
C SER A 182 -10.73 11.07 1.12
N ALA A 183 -9.49 11.40 0.78
CA ALA A 183 -8.68 12.40 1.50
C ALA A 183 -9.35 13.79 1.50
N ARG A 184 -9.92 14.22 0.37
CA ARG A 184 -10.65 15.48 0.24
C ARG A 184 -11.87 15.56 1.17
N LYS A 185 -12.48 14.42 1.47
CA LYS A 185 -13.61 14.30 2.41
C LYS A 185 -13.16 14.07 3.86
N LEU A 186 -11.85 14.11 4.13
CA LEU A 186 -11.24 13.79 5.42
C LEU A 186 -11.57 12.36 5.90
N GLN A 187 -11.63 11.41 4.96
CA GLN A 187 -11.86 9.99 5.22
C GLN A 187 -10.55 9.19 5.20
N ALA A 188 -10.63 7.88 5.44
CA ALA A 188 -9.50 6.99 5.68
C ALA A 188 -8.41 6.89 4.58
N GLY A 189 -8.62 7.38 3.36
CA GLY A 189 -7.63 7.27 2.27
C GLY A 189 -6.35 8.05 2.56
N GLY A 190 -5.26 7.34 2.88
CA GLY A 190 -3.99 7.92 3.30
C GLY A 190 -2.96 8.12 2.18
N GLY A 191 -3.07 7.41 1.06
CA GLY A 191 -2.13 7.52 -0.06
C GLY A 191 -1.98 6.24 -0.87
N ALA A 192 -1.15 6.30 -1.91
CA ALA A 192 -0.76 5.15 -2.72
C ALA A 192 0.72 5.23 -3.12
N LEU A 193 1.40 4.09 -3.11
CA LEU A 193 2.78 3.89 -3.54
C LEU A 193 2.81 2.96 -4.75
N ILE A 194 3.57 3.32 -5.78
CA ILE A 194 3.68 2.51 -7.01
C ILE A 194 4.78 1.47 -6.84
N TRP A 195 4.48 0.24 -7.27
CA TRP A 195 5.47 -0.81 -7.44
C TRP A 195 5.90 -0.93 -8.92
N GLN A 196 7.16 -0.74 -9.27
CA GLN A 196 8.19 -0.06 -8.47
C GLN A 196 8.93 0.97 -9.29
N LEU A 197 9.28 2.09 -8.64
CA LEU A 197 10.07 3.14 -9.28
C LEU A 197 11.54 2.73 -9.32
N MET A 198 12.12 2.77 -10.52
CA MET A 198 13.52 2.44 -10.79
C MET A 198 14.31 3.66 -11.23
N VAL A 199 15.63 3.58 -11.06
CA VAL A 199 16.58 4.61 -11.49
C VAL A 199 17.14 4.22 -12.86
N GLU A 200 17.50 5.22 -13.67
CA GLU A 200 18.15 4.99 -14.97
C GLU A 200 19.37 4.06 -14.82
N GLY A 201 19.52 3.10 -15.74
CA GLY A 201 20.65 2.18 -15.76
C GLY A 201 20.55 0.98 -14.81
N THR A 202 19.44 0.79 -14.09
CA THR A 202 19.23 -0.37 -13.19
C THR A 202 18.42 -1.50 -13.82
N HIS A 203 18.39 -1.59 -15.16
CA HIS A 203 17.57 -2.57 -15.92
C HIS A 203 17.74 -4.03 -15.47
N MET A 204 18.91 -4.41 -14.97
CA MET A 204 19.20 -5.77 -14.47
C MET A 204 18.41 -6.17 -13.21
N TYR A 205 17.79 -5.21 -12.53
CA TYR A 205 16.97 -5.43 -11.33
C TYR A 205 15.46 -5.31 -11.61
N HIS A 206 15.08 -5.09 -12.87
CA HIS A 206 13.68 -4.88 -13.22
C HIS A 206 12.89 -6.20 -13.12
N ASP A 207 11.66 -6.07 -12.64
CA ASP A 207 10.57 -7.02 -12.88
C ASP A 207 9.61 -6.45 -13.95
N ASP A 208 8.51 -7.17 -14.22
CA ASP A 208 7.52 -6.75 -15.23
C ASP A 208 6.70 -5.50 -14.84
N PHE A 209 6.88 -4.97 -13.63
CA PHE A 209 6.15 -3.82 -13.08
C PHE A 209 7.04 -2.57 -12.97
N SER A 210 8.35 -2.74 -13.06
CA SER A 210 9.38 -1.73 -12.85
C SER A 210 9.28 -0.57 -13.84
N LEU A 211 9.22 0.65 -13.31
CA LEU A 211 9.03 1.89 -14.07
C LEU A 211 10.16 2.88 -13.80
N VAL A 212 10.89 3.25 -14.84
CA VAL A 212 11.79 4.42 -14.81
C VAL A 212 10.97 5.65 -15.20
N ALA A 213 10.71 6.56 -14.27
CA ALA A 213 9.75 7.65 -14.48
C ALA A 213 10.00 8.49 -15.76
N ARG A 214 11.26 8.71 -16.13
CA ARG A 214 11.61 9.47 -17.34
C ARG A 214 11.28 8.74 -18.65
N ASP A 215 11.26 7.42 -18.64
CA ASP A 215 10.91 6.60 -19.80
C ASP A 215 9.40 6.52 -20.00
N HIS A 216 8.61 6.93 -18.99
CA HIS A 216 7.15 6.86 -18.95
C HIS A 216 6.52 8.24 -18.64
N PRO A 217 6.59 9.20 -19.59
CA PRO A 217 6.18 10.59 -19.34
C PRO A 217 4.70 10.76 -18.98
N SER A 218 3.79 9.92 -19.49
CA SER A 218 2.37 9.96 -19.13
C SER A 218 2.14 9.56 -17.67
N THR A 219 2.74 8.45 -17.24
CA THR A 219 2.69 7.96 -15.87
C THR A 219 3.35 8.95 -14.92
N TYR A 220 4.51 9.49 -15.28
CA TYR A 220 5.20 10.50 -14.47
C TYR A 220 4.35 11.76 -14.29
N LYS A 221 3.68 12.22 -15.34
CA LYS A 221 2.72 13.32 -15.25
C LYS A 221 1.57 12.98 -14.28
N LEU A 222 0.98 11.79 -14.38
CA LEU A 222 -0.10 11.35 -13.49
C LEU A 222 0.34 11.31 -12.02
N ILE A 223 1.52 10.77 -11.72
CA ILE A 223 2.12 10.76 -10.36
C ILE A 223 2.27 12.18 -9.82
N THR A 224 2.78 13.07 -10.67
CA THR A 224 3.02 14.47 -10.32
C THR A 224 1.71 15.19 -10.03
N GLU A 225 0.69 15.03 -10.89
CA GLU A 225 -0.64 15.61 -10.70
C GLU A 225 -1.31 15.11 -9.41
N GLN A 226 -1.21 13.80 -9.12
CA GLN A 226 -1.72 13.22 -7.87
C GLN A 226 -1.06 13.85 -6.64
N SER A 227 0.27 13.95 -6.66
CA SER A 227 1.05 14.53 -5.56
C SER A 227 0.68 16.01 -5.33
N CYS A 228 0.56 16.77 -6.43
CA CYS A 228 0.07 18.14 -6.44
C CYS A 228 -1.30 18.31 -5.80
N ARG A 229 -2.29 17.53 -6.23
CA ARG A 229 -3.65 17.71 -5.71
C ARG A 229 -3.79 17.28 -4.26
N LEU A 230 -3.08 16.23 -3.80
CA LEU A 230 -3.07 15.86 -2.39
C LEU A 230 -2.44 16.95 -1.52
N GLN A 231 -1.28 17.49 -1.90
CA GLN A 231 -0.64 18.57 -1.13
C GLN A 231 -1.52 19.83 -1.06
N MET A 232 -2.31 20.10 -2.11
CA MET A 232 -3.24 21.23 -2.12
C MET A 232 -4.38 21.11 -1.11
N LEU A 233 -4.69 19.91 -0.59
CA LEU A 233 -5.69 19.71 0.47
C LEU A 233 -5.18 20.23 1.83
N TYR A 234 -3.88 20.12 2.11
CA TYR A 234 -3.28 20.43 3.42
C TYR A 234 -2.64 21.82 3.48
N LYS A 235 -3.33 22.85 2.97
CA LYS A 235 -2.76 24.20 2.75
C LYS A 235 -2.11 24.87 3.98
N ASN A 236 -2.48 24.46 5.20
CA ASN A 236 -1.96 25.02 6.44
C ASN A 236 -0.69 24.32 6.95
N ASP A 237 -0.36 23.13 6.43
CA ASP A 237 0.82 22.32 6.81
C ASP A 237 1.85 22.22 5.67
N ARG A 238 1.83 23.19 4.74
CA ARG A 238 2.72 23.18 3.58
C ARG A 238 4.16 23.37 4.03
N ASP A 239 5.04 22.52 3.51
CA ASP A 239 6.43 22.91 3.30
C ASP A 239 6.45 24.15 2.39
N PRO A 240 6.90 25.33 2.88
CA PRO A 240 6.92 26.55 2.08
C PRO A 240 7.81 26.46 0.84
N ASP A 241 8.74 25.51 0.81
CA ASP A 241 9.69 25.33 -0.29
C ASP A 241 9.16 24.39 -1.39
N TRP A 242 8.09 23.63 -1.13
CA TRP A 242 7.52 22.72 -2.12
C TRP A 242 6.52 23.43 -3.03
N GLN A 243 6.79 23.41 -4.34
CA GLN A 243 5.89 23.92 -5.37
C GLN A 243 5.46 22.78 -6.30
N CYS A 244 4.17 22.73 -6.62
CA CYS A 244 3.69 21.83 -7.66
C CYS A 244 4.30 22.25 -9.01
N PRO A 245 5.04 21.35 -9.70
CA PRO A 245 5.70 21.68 -10.95
C PRO A 245 4.73 21.77 -12.14
N ILE A 246 3.47 21.37 -11.96
CA ILE A 246 2.41 21.46 -12.97
C ILE A 246 1.49 22.64 -12.57
N GLN A 247 1.56 23.75 -13.29
CA GLN A 247 0.60 24.85 -13.12
C GLN A 247 -0.78 24.41 -13.66
N PRO A 248 -1.89 24.85 -13.01
CA PRO A 248 -3.24 24.47 -13.40
C PRO A 248 -3.63 24.89 -14.83
#